data_AF-A0A6M0BUR9-F1
#
_entry.id   AF-A0A6M0BUR9-F1
#
_cell.length_a   1.000
_cell.length_b   1.000
_cell.length_c   1.000
_cell.angle_alpha   90.00
_cell.angle_beta   90.00
_cell.angle_gamma   90.00
#
_symmetry.space_group_name_H-M   'P 1'
#
loop_
_entity.id
_entity.type
_entity.pdbx_description
1 polymer ?
#
loop_
_entity_poly.entity_id
_entity_poly.type
_entity_poly.pdbx_seq_one_letter_code
_entity_poly.pdbx_strand_id
1 'polypeptide(L)'
;MPVANRESPLVPDFEIIINGSPLPVEAKLHVQRLTVDHDVNLPGMFTLELTGSDSQEEETIWIDDEELFAIGNVVEVQLGYLNL
;
A
#
# COMPACT_ATOMS: atom_id res chain seq x y z
N MET A 1 -22.10 5.99 -8.45
CA MET A 1 -21.40 5.55 -7.23
C MET A 1 -22.33 4.59 -6.49
N PRO A 2 -21.86 3.42 -6.04
CA PRO A 2 -22.67 2.54 -5.20
C PRO A 2 -23.18 3.32 -3.99
N VAL A 3 -24.45 3.12 -3.61
CA VAL A 3 -25.08 3.79 -2.48
C VAL A 3 -24.61 3.10 -1.21
N ALA A 4 -24.06 3.85 -0.25
CA ALA A 4 -23.58 3.29 1.00
C ALA A 4 -24.73 2.61 1.77
N ASN A 5 -24.64 1.30 1.97
CA ASN A 5 -25.52 0.56 2.86
C ASN A 5 -24.91 0.57 4.27
N ARG A 6 -25.62 1.10 5.27
CA ARG A 6 -25.13 1.10 6.66
C ARG A 6 -24.99 -0.30 7.25
N GLU A 7 -25.78 -1.26 6.79
CA GLU A 7 -25.76 -2.64 7.28
C GLU A 7 -24.68 -3.50 6.63
N SER A 8 -24.15 -3.06 5.48
CA SER A 8 -22.98 -3.67 4.84
C SER A 8 -22.12 -2.53 4.25
N PRO A 9 -21.32 -1.89 5.10
CA PRO A 9 -20.52 -0.75 4.68
C PRO A 9 -19.44 -1.20 3.70
N LEU A 10 -19.22 -0.41 2.65
CA LEU A 10 -18.05 -0.57 1.79
C LEU A 10 -16.82 -0.11 2.56
N VAL A 11 -15.93 -1.05 2.88
CA VAL A 11 -14.67 -0.76 3.56
C VAL A 11 -13.57 -0.72 2.50
N PRO A 12 -12.89 0.42 2.29
CA PRO A 12 -11.74 0.48 1.39
C PRO A 12 -10.68 -0.53 1.79
N ASP A 13 -10.09 -1.18 0.81
CA ASP A 13 -9.01 -2.14 1.02
C ASP A 13 -7.98 -2.02 -0.09
N PHE A 14 -6.76 -2.46 0.23
CA PHE A 14 -5.64 -2.40 -0.70
C PHE A 14 -4.67 -3.57 -0.49
N GLU A 15 -3.98 -3.92 -1.57
CA GLU A 15 -2.87 -4.85 -1.56
C GLU A 15 -1.68 -4.25 -2.33
N ILE A 16 -0.48 -4.42 -1.79
CA ILE A 16 0.78 -4.01 -2.42
C ILE A 16 1.62 -5.26 -2.55
N ILE A 17 2.03 -5.58 -3.76
CA ILE A 17 2.82 -6.76 -4.08
C ILE A 17 4.13 -6.30 -4.72
N ILE A 18 5.25 -6.70 -4.14
CA ILE A 18 6.60 -6.36 -4.62
C ILE A 18 7.27 -7.63 -5.12
N ASN A 19 7.67 -7.65 -6.40
CA ASN A 19 8.25 -8.82 -7.07
C ASN A 19 7.42 -10.11 -6.92
N GLY A 20 6.09 -9.99 -6.86
CA GLY A 20 5.16 -11.12 -6.70
C GLY A 20 4.90 -11.54 -5.24
N SER A 21 5.57 -10.93 -4.27
CA SER A 21 5.34 -11.19 -2.85
C SER A 21 4.51 -10.07 -2.20
N PRO A 22 3.50 -10.39 -1.39
CA PRO A 22 2.77 -9.39 -0.60
C PRO A 22 3.70 -8.56 0.28
N LEU A 23 3.37 -7.29 0.46
CA LEU A 23 4.06 -6.42 1.41
C LEU A 23 3.96 -7.05 2.83
N PRO A 24 5.07 -7.13 3.58
CA PRO A 24 5.05 -7.66 4.94
C PRO A 24 4.03 -6.93 5.83
N VAL A 25 3.40 -7.64 6.75
CA VAL A 25 2.31 -7.09 7.58
C VAL A 25 2.80 -5.89 8.39
N GLU A 26 4.01 -5.99 8.94
CA GLU A 26 4.72 -4.96 9.66
C GLU A 26 4.93 -3.69 8.83
N ALA A 27 5.15 -3.78 7.52
CA ALA A 27 5.22 -2.60 6.65
C ALA A 27 3.82 -2.12 6.23
N LYS A 28 2.88 -3.05 5.99
CA LYS A 28 1.49 -2.75 5.57
C LYS A 28 0.75 -1.91 6.61
N LEU A 29 0.97 -2.16 7.90
CA LEU A 29 0.39 -1.37 9.01
C LEU A 29 0.86 0.08 9.05
N HIS A 30 1.98 0.38 8.39
CA HIS A 30 2.60 1.70 8.34
C HIS A 30 2.30 2.47 7.04
N VAL A 31 1.44 1.91 6.17
CA VAL A 31 0.98 2.59 4.96
C VAL A 31 0.05 3.73 5.35
N GLN A 32 0.53 4.95 5.19
CA GLN A 32 -0.20 6.18 5.49
C GLN A 32 -1.10 6.60 4.32
N ARG A 33 -0.60 6.45 3.09
CA ARG A 33 -1.30 6.80 1.86
C ARG A 33 -0.79 5.97 0.69
N LEU A 34 -1.70 5.65 -0.21
CA LEU A 34 -1.43 5.06 -1.51
C LEU A 34 -2.22 5.84 -2.56
N THR A 35 -1.51 6.38 -3.55
CA THR A 35 -2.10 7.16 -4.64
C THR A 35 -1.71 6.51 -5.96
N VAL A 36 -2.67 6.31 -6.85
CA VAL A 36 -2.43 5.91 -8.24
C VAL A 36 -2.84 7.07 -9.13
N ASP A 37 -1.92 7.53 -9.97
CA ASP A 37 -2.15 8.54 -10.98
C ASP A 37 -2.16 7.88 -12.36
N HIS A 38 -3.27 8.03 -13.06
CA HIS A 38 -3.48 7.44 -14.37
C HIS A 38 -3.97 8.52 -15.34
N ASP A 39 -3.06 8.98 -16.18
CA ASP A 39 -3.34 9.90 -17.28
C ASP A 39 -3.17 9.16 -18.63
N VAL A 40 -4.05 9.43 -19.59
CA VAL A 40 -4.02 8.77 -20.91
C VAL A 40 -2.83 9.18 -21.78
N ASN A 41 -2.15 10.28 -21.44
CA ASN A 41 -1.03 10.85 -22.19
C ASN A 41 0.31 10.69 -21.46
N LEU A 42 0.31 10.24 -20.20
CA LEU A 42 1.52 10.03 -19.41
C LEU A 42 1.60 8.55 -18.96
N PRO A 43 2.80 8.04 -18.64
CA PRO A 43 2.91 6.77 -17.97
C PRO A 43 2.11 6.77 -16.66
N GLY A 44 1.46 5.65 -16.35
CA GLY A 44 0.83 5.47 -15.04
C GLY A 44 1.88 5.56 -13.94
N MET A 45 1.56 6.26 -12.86
CA MET A 45 2.42 6.44 -11.71
C MET A 45 1.69 6.08 -10.43
N PHE A 46 2.44 5.79 -9.37
CA PHE A 46 1.88 5.63 -8.04
C PHE A 46 2.83 6.25 -7.01
N THR A 47 2.26 6.57 -5.85
CA THR A 47 3.00 7.02 -4.68
C THR A 47 2.56 6.18 -3.49
N LEU A 48 3.54 5.58 -2.80
CA LEU A 48 3.37 4.90 -1.53
C LEU A 48 4.01 5.77 -0.43
N GLU A 49 3.21 6.21 0.54
CA GLU A 49 3.69 6.91 1.73
C GLU A 49 3.66 5.96 2.92
N LEU A 50 4.84 5.72 3.51
CA LEU A 50 5.03 4.91 4.73
C LEU A 50 5.39 5.84 5.89
N THR A 51 4.95 5.52 7.10
CA THR A 51 5.30 6.26 8.31
C THR A 51 6.01 5.36 9.31
N GLY A 52 7.13 5.82 9.89
CA GLY A 52 7.84 5.10 10.95
C GLY A 52 7.68 5.80 12.30
N SER A 53 7.88 5.07 13.39
CA SER A 53 8.00 5.66 14.74
C SER A 53 9.45 5.57 15.19
N ASP A 54 9.98 6.66 15.73
CA ASP A 54 11.36 6.75 16.27
C ASP A 54 11.45 6.21 17.72
N SER A 55 10.38 5.55 18.19
CA SER A 55 10.36 4.90 19.51
C SER A 55 11.30 3.68 19.48
N GLN A 56 12.40 3.78 20.22
CA GLN A 56 13.54 2.84 20.32
C GLN A 56 13.21 1.35 20.58
N GLU A 57 11.95 0.96 20.74
CA GLU A 57 11.55 -0.41 21.08
C GLU A 57 11.18 -1.28 19.88
N GLU A 58 10.95 -0.71 18.69
CA GLU A 58 10.71 -1.49 17.46
C GLU A 58 11.78 -1.13 16.43
N GLU A 59 12.81 -1.97 16.33
CA GLU A 59 13.65 -2.01 15.13
C GLU A 59 12.70 -2.19 13.93
N THR A 60 12.49 -1.11 13.19
CA THR A 60 11.63 -1.11 11.99
C THR A 60 12.45 -1.74 10.86
N ILE A 61 12.79 -3.03 11.00
CA ILE A 61 13.75 -3.74 10.15
C ILE A 61 13.36 -3.65 8.66
N TRP A 62 12.07 -3.51 8.37
CA TRP A 62 11.56 -3.40 7.00
C TRP A 62 11.88 -2.06 6.32
N ILE A 63 12.11 -0.96 7.06
CA ILE A 63 12.36 0.35 6.43
C ILE A 63 13.74 0.41 5.78
N ASP A 64 14.69 -0.29 6.40
CA ASP A 64 16.09 -0.41 5.96
C ASP A 64 16.33 -1.70 5.15
N ASP A 65 15.27 -2.43 4.78
CA ASP A 65 15.37 -3.62 3.94
C ASP A 65 15.71 -3.20 2.50
N GLU A 66 17.01 -3.31 2.17
CA GLU A 66 17.56 -2.97 0.86
C GLU A 66 17.00 -3.83 -0.28
N GLU A 67 16.45 -5.02 0.00
CA GLU A 67 15.85 -5.89 -1.02
C GLU A 67 14.37 -5.54 -1.25
N LEU A 68 13.63 -5.24 -0.18
CA LEU A 68 12.20 -4.97 -0.24
C LEU A 68 11.88 -3.70 -1.05
N PHE A 69 12.62 -2.61 -0.83
CA PHE A 69 12.38 -1.32 -1.51
C PHE A 69 13.44 -0.95 -2.55
N ALA A 70 14.14 -1.95 -3.10
CA ALA A 70 15.13 -1.75 -4.14
C ALA A 70 14.56 -1.05 -5.39
N ILE A 71 15.34 -0.13 -5.96
CA ILE A 71 15.00 0.50 -7.24
C ILE A 71 14.96 -0.56 -8.35
N GLY A 72 13.87 -0.56 -9.11
CA GLY A 72 13.64 -1.51 -10.21
C GLY A 72 12.76 -2.70 -9.83
N ASN A 73 12.40 -2.86 -8.55
CA ASN A 73 11.39 -3.82 -8.14
C ASN A 73 10.06 -3.55 -8.86
N VAL A 74 9.39 -4.61 -9.29
CA VAL A 74 8.06 -4.52 -9.88
C VAL A 74 7.05 -4.41 -8.75
N VAL A 75 6.25 -3.35 -8.78
CA VAL A 75 5.19 -3.12 -7.79
C VAL A 75 3.84 -3.26 -8.47
N GLU A 76 3.00 -4.12 -7.91
CA GLU A 76 1.59 -4.24 -8.25
C GLU A 76 0.75 -3.63 -7.13
N VAL A 77 -0.17 -2.74 -7.52
CA VAL A 77 -1.07 -2.03 -6.62
C VAL A 77 -2.49 -2.46 -6.93
N GLN A 78 -3.16 -3.04 -5.94
CA GLN A 78 -4.58 -3.40 -6.03
C GLN A 78 -5.38 -2.52 -5.07
N LEU A 79 -6.41 -1.86 -5.58
CA LEU A 79 -7.32 -1.01 -4.81
C LEU A 79 -8.75 -1.52 -4.97
N GLY A 80 -9.51 -1.55 -3.89
CA GLY A 80 -10.89 -2.01 -3.93
C GLY A 80 -11.66 -1.75 -2.65
N TYR A 81 -12.75 -2.48 -2.49
CA TYR A 81 -13.59 -2.46 -1.30
C TYR A 81 -13.89 -3.90 -0.88
N LEU A 82 -13.87 -4.16 0.41
CA LEU A 82 -14.38 -5.39 1.00
C LEU A 82 -15.89 -5.26 1.26
N ASN A 83 -16.60 -6.37 1.09
CA ASN A 83 -17.96 -6.54 1.61
C ASN A 83 -17.85 -7.28 2.94
N LEU A 84 -18.22 -6.61 4.03
CA LEU A 84 -18.33 -7.21 5.36
C LEU A 84 -19.77 -7.68 5.62
#